data_AF-A0AAV7YVI3-F1
#
_entry.id   AF-A0AAV7YVI3-F1
#
_cell.length_a   1.000
_cell.length_b   1.000
_cell.length_c   1.000
_cell.angle_alpha   90.00
_cell.angle_beta   90.00
_cell.angle_gamma   90.00
#
_symmetry.space_group_name_H-M   'P 1'
#
loop_
_entity.id
_entity.type
_entity.pdbx_description
1 polymer ?
#
loop_
_entity_poly.entity_id
_entity_poly.type
_entity_poly.pdbx_seq_one_letter_code
_entity_poly.pdbx_strand_id
1 'polypeptide(L)'
;MILKAPLKGNPSQVEWNGFFKKEFKVSCSIDFGTSRTGAAWYTTHEGNINIPHSNIKKIKLDYNDENFKTNTAILFKKAYGNKWEPNLFGKEAEKKYLKLRPKERNNYQFF
;
A
#
# COMPACT_ATOMS: atom_id res chain seq x y z
N MET A 1 -8.73 -33.56 -2.71
CA MET A 1 -7.72 -34.46 -3.31
C MET A 1 -7.16 -35.33 -2.19
N ILE A 2 -7.39 -36.64 -2.25
CA ILE A 2 -7.00 -37.58 -1.18
C ILE A 2 -5.54 -37.99 -1.43
N LEU A 3 -4.65 -37.69 -0.48
CA LEU A 3 -3.27 -38.19 -0.51
C LEU A 3 -3.25 -39.59 0.09
N LYS A 4 -3.02 -40.61 -0.74
CA LYS A 4 -2.62 -41.95 -0.26
C LYS A 4 -1.15 -41.88 0.14
N ALA A 5 -0.84 -42.23 1.39
CA ALA A 5 0.53 -42.41 1.85
C ALA A 5 1.13 -43.70 1.23
N PRO A 6 2.42 -43.73 0.86
CA PRO A 6 3.09 -44.97 0.52
C PRO A 6 3.28 -45.81 1.80
N LEU A 7 2.81 -47.06 1.72
CA LEU A 7 3.06 -48.10 2.70
C LEU A 7 4.51 -48.58 2.58
N LYS A 8 5.19 -48.69 3.73
CA LYS A 8 6.44 -49.43 3.98
C LYS A 8 7.69 -48.95 3.18
N GLY A 9 8.51 -48.16 3.87
CA GLY A 9 9.89 -47.86 3.51
C GLY A 9 10.61 -47.26 4.73
N ASN A 10 11.91 -47.50 4.85
CA ASN A 10 12.79 -47.07 5.95
C ASN A 10 12.58 -45.57 6.26
N PRO A 11 12.29 -45.13 7.51
CA PRO A 11 11.97 -43.73 7.83
C PRO A 11 13.09 -42.74 7.54
N SER A 12 14.31 -43.21 7.26
CA SER A 12 15.47 -42.42 6.87
C SER A 12 15.56 -42.10 5.37
N GLN A 13 14.65 -42.60 4.54
CA GLN A 13 14.58 -42.31 3.09
C GLN A 13 13.25 -41.70 2.67
N VAL A 14 12.68 -40.83 3.49
CA VAL A 14 11.70 -39.86 3.00
C VAL A 14 12.50 -38.80 2.23
N GLU A 15 12.70 -39.04 0.93
CA GLU A 15 13.04 -37.97 0.00
C GLU A 15 11.92 -36.94 0.06
N TRP A 16 12.16 -35.85 0.79
CA TRP A 16 11.35 -34.66 0.72
C TRP A 16 11.51 -34.09 -0.69
N ASN A 17 10.70 -34.60 -1.62
CA ASN A 17 10.59 -34.05 -2.96
C ASN A 17 10.17 -32.57 -2.84
N GLY A 18 11.16 -31.69 -2.94
CA GLY A 18 11.01 -30.29 -3.34
C GLY A 18 10.04 -29.45 -2.53
N PHE A 19 10.25 -29.29 -1.22
CA PHE A 19 9.78 -28.07 -0.57
C PHE A 19 10.70 -26.91 -0.93
N PHE A 20 10.59 -26.42 -2.17
CA PHE A 20 11.04 -25.07 -2.47
C PHE A 20 10.17 -24.14 -1.63
N LYS A 21 10.72 -23.55 -0.56
CA LYS A 21 10.18 -22.33 0.03
C LYS A 21 10.15 -21.30 -1.09
N LYS A 22 9.04 -21.23 -1.83
CA LYS A 22 8.83 -20.17 -2.82
C LYS A 22 8.74 -18.88 -2.04
N GLU A 23 9.79 -18.07 -2.10
CA GLU A 23 9.77 -16.73 -1.51
C GLU A 23 8.72 -15.91 -2.26
N PHE A 24 7.75 -15.39 -1.53
CA PHE A 24 6.78 -14.45 -2.05
C PHE A 24 7.28 -13.04 -1.75
N LYS A 25 7.44 -12.22 -2.78
CA LYS A 25 7.71 -10.79 -2.61
C LYS A 25 6.38 -10.05 -2.59
N VAL A 26 6.14 -9.27 -1.54
CA VAL A 26 5.04 -8.30 -1.50
C VAL A 26 5.59 -7.00 -2.07
N SER A 27 4.94 -6.51 -3.12
CA SER A 27 5.27 -5.22 -3.74
C SER A 27 4.07 -4.30 -3.66
N CYS A 28 4.35 -2.99 -3.55
CA CYS A 28 3.35 -1.94 -3.57
C CYS A 28 3.68 -0.96 -4.69
N SER A 29 2.67 -0.52 -5.41
CA SER A 29 2.77 0.52 -6.42
C SER A 29 1.85 1.67 -6.05
N ILE A 30 2.36 2.88 -6.22
CA ILE A 30 1.62 4.13 -6.00
C ILE A 30 1.55 4.86 -7.34
N ASP A 31 0.33 5.15 -7.77
CA ASP A 31 0.04 6.06 -8.87
C ASP A 31 -0.17 7.45 -8.26
N PHE A 32 0.83 8.33 -8.40
CA PHE A 32 0.81 9.70 -7.88
C PHE A 32 0.44 10.68 -8.99
N GLY A 33 -0.85 10.71 -9.33
CA GLY A 33 -1.38 11.66 -10.31
C GLY A 33 -1.47 13.08 -9.77
N THR A 34 -1.74 14.05 -10.65
CA THR A 34 -1.90 15.46 -10.27
C THR A 34 -3.12 15.70 -9.38
N SER A 35 -4.24 15.02 -9.63
CA SER A 35 -5.50 15.24 -8.89
C SER A 35 -5.89 14.08 -8.01
N ARG A 36 -5.47 12.85 -8.35
CA ARG A 36 -5.88 11.64 -7.66
C ARG A 36 -4.67 10.72 -7.49
N THR A 37 -4.50 10.22 -6.26
CA THR A 37 -3.49 9.23 -5.90
C THR A 37 -4.17 7.91 -5.60
N GLY A 38 -3.60 6.82 -6.09
CA GLY A 38 -4.04 5.45 -5.79
C GLY A 38 -2.86 4.57 -5.43
N ALA A 39 -3.11 3.51 -4.67
CA ALA A 39 -2.11 2.50 -4.41
C ALA A 39 -2.70 1.10 -4.54
N ALA A 40 -1.85 0.15 -4.88
CA ALA A 40 -2.19 -1.26 -4.89
C ALA A 40 -0.98 -2.07 -4.47
N TRP A 41 -1.22 -3.22 -3.85
CA TRP A 41 -0.19 -4.21 -3.61
C TRP A 41 -0.47 -5.49 -4.38
N TYR A 42 0.58 -6.24 -4.63
CA TYR A 42 0.52 -7.55 -5.25
C TYR A 42 1.63 -8.44 -4.70
N THR A 43 1.42 -9.75 -4.78
CA THR A 43 2.44 -10.74 -4.48
C THR A 43 2.99 -11.34 -5.75
N THR A 44 4.32 -11.41 -5.85
CA THR A 44 5.00 -12.08 -6.94
C THR A 44 5.82 -13.25 -6.43
N HIS A 45 5.90 -14.28 -7.25
CA HIS A 45 7.01 -15.23 -7.18
C HIS A 45 8.20 -14.65 -7.93
N GLU A 46 9.41 -14.85 -7.40
CA GLU A 46 10.62 -14.25 -7.96
C GLU A 46 10.75 -14.47 -9.48
N GLY A 47 11.03 -13.38 -10.20
CA GLY A 47 11.26 -13.40 -11.65
C GLY A 47 10.01 -13.28 -12.53
N ASN A 48 8.80 -13.34 -11.97
CA ASN A 48 7.59 -13.19 -12.78
C ASN A 48 7.13 -11.73 -12.89
N ILE A 49 7.36 -11.13 -14.07
CA ILE A 49 6.97 -9.75 -14.40
C ILE A 49 5.47 -9.67 -14.74
N ASN A 50 4.85 -10.79 -15.13
CA ASN A 50 3.44 -10.83 -15.51
C ASN A 50 2.57 -11.19 -14.29
N ILE A 51 2.02 -10.17 -13.64
CA ILE A 51 1.14 -10.32 -12.49
C ILE A 51 -0.32 -10.37 -12.97
N PRO A 52 -1.05 -11.48 -12.73
CA PRO A 52 -2.48 -11.53 -13.04
C PRO A 52 -3.23 -10.43 -12.30
N HIS A 53 -4.11 -9.69 -12.99
CA HIS A 53 -4.92 -8.63 -12.38
C HIS A 53 -5.70 -9.08 -11.14
N SER A 54 -6.08 -10.36 -11.02
CA SER A 54 -6.76 -10.94 -9.84
C SER A 54 -5.95 -10.85 -8.55
N ASN A 55 -4.62 -10.79 -8.67
CA ASN A 55 -3.67 -10.76 -7.56
C ASN A 55 -3.33 -9.33 -7.12
N ILE A 56 -3.79 -8.33 -7.86
CA ILE A 56 -3.63 -6.92 -7.49
C ILE A 56 -4.75 -6.55 -6.52
N LYS A 57 -4.38 -6.09 -5.34
CA LYS A 57 -5.30 -5.62 -4.30
C LYS A 57 -5.14 -4.12 -4.13
N LYS A 58 -6.21 -3.37 -4.40
CA LYS A 58 -6.23 -1.92 -4.21
C LYS A 58 -6.16 -1.57 -2.72
N ILE A 59 -5.39 -0.54 -2.40
CA ILE A 59 -5.20 -0.04 -1.04
C ILE A 59 -6.08 1.19 -0.85
N LYS A 60 -6.78 1.25 0.28
CA LYS A 60 -7.52 2.44 0.68
C LYS A 60 -6.54 3.40 1.35
N LEU A 61 -6.17 4.47 0.65
CA LEU A 61 -5.19 5.47 1.14
C LEU A 61 -5.79 6.50 2.10
N ASP A 62 -7.09 6.76 1.98
CA ASP A 62 -7.86 7.62 2.88
C ASP A 62 -9.04 6.81 3.41
N TYR A 63 -8.99 6.46 4.70
CA TYR A 63 -10.04 5.65 5.32
C TYR A 63 -11.40 6.36 5.35
N ASN A 64 -11.42 7.70 5.24
CA ASN A 64 -12.61 8.55 5.22
C ASN A 64 -13.14 8.83 3.80
N ASP A 65 -12.44 8.41 2.75
CA ASP A 65 -12.97 8.37 1.38
C ASP A 65 -13.64 7.02 1.15
N GLU A 66 -14.69 6.92 0.36
CA GLU A 66 -15.26 5.62 -0.05
C GLU A 66 -14.47 5.01 -1.21
N ASN A 67 -13.62 5.81 -1.85
CA ASN A 67 -12.86 5.45 -3.03
C ASN A 67 -11.46 4.90 -2.72
N PHE A 68 -10.98 3.99 -3.56
CA PHE A 68 -9.59 3.51 -3.54
C PHE A 68 -8.58 4.50 -4.16
N LYS A 69 -9.08 5.51 -4.88
CA LYS A 69 -8.31 6.69 -5.25
C LYS A 69 -8.75 7.81 -4.33
N THR A 70 -7.80 8.57 -3.78
CA THR A 70 -8.09 9.77 -2.98
C THR A 70 -7.52 10.99 -3.69
N ASN A 71 -7.95 12.18 -3.30
CA ASN A 71 -7.41 13.41 -3.87
C ASN A 71 -5.92 13.51 -3.53
N THR A 72 -5.13 13.97 -4.49
CA THR A 72 -3.70 14.28 -4.29
C THR A 72 -3.60 15.61 -3.55
N ALA A 73 -4.02 15.60 -2.29
CA ALA A 73 -4.07 16.76 -1.44
C ALA A 73 -3.21 16.51 -0.20
N ILE A 74 -2.17 17.32 0.01
CA ILE A 74 -1.29 17.22 1.18
C ILE A 74 -1.31 18.55 1.92
N LEU A 75 -1.68 18.50 3.20
CA LEU A 75 -1.57 19.65 4.09
C LEU A 75 -0.37 19.46 5.00
N PHE A 76 0.64 20.31 4.84
CA PHE A 76 1.77 20.42 5.76
C PHE A 76 1.43 21.44 6.86
N LYS A 77 1.96 21.21 8.06
CA LYS A 77 1.90 22.14 9.17
C LYS A 77 3.30 22.57 9.55
N LYS A 78 3.45 23.85 9.91
CA LYS A 78 4.72 24.38 10.41
C LYS A 78 4.99 23.83 11.82
N ALA A 79 6.07 23.07 11.95
CA ALA A 79 6.54 22.48 13.20
C ALA A 79 7.53 23.41 13.92
N TYR A 80 7.95 23.01 15.11
CA TYR A 80 8.96 23.73 15.88
C TYR A 80 10.28 23.83 15.08
N GLY A 81 10.89 25.01 15.05
CA GLY A 81 12.08 25.26 14.24
C GLY A 81 11.83 25.53 12.76
N ASN A 82 10.64 26.01 12.39
CA ASN A 82 10.27 26.43 11.01
C ASN A 82 10.33 25.32 9.95
N LYS A 83 10.29 24.04 10.36
CA LYS A 83 10.20 22.91 9.42
C LYS A 83 8.75 22.66 9.02
N TRP A 84 8.54 22.15 7.81
CA TRP A 84 7.23 21.73 7.33
C TRP A 84 7.08 20.22 7.49
N GLU A 85 6.05 19.80 8.21
CA GLU A 85 5.76 18.37 8.45
C GLU A 85 4.44 17.98 7.82
N PRO A 86 4.34 16.79 7.19
CA PRO A 86 3.07 16.27 6.69
C PRO A 86 2.09 16.14 7.85
N ASN A 87 0.90 16.75 7.72
CA ASN A 87 -0.13 16.73 8.76
C ASN A 87 -1.35 15.94 8.31
N LEU A 88 -1.92 16.26 7.15
CA LEU A 88 -3.09 15.57 6.60
C LEU A 88 -2.87 15.22 5.13
N PHE A 89 -3.56 14.18 4.68
CA PHE A 89 -3.61 13.74 3.29
C PHE A 89 -5.05 13.53 2.83
N GLY A 90 -5.30 13.62 1.53
CA GLY A 90 -6.58 13.28 0.91
C GLY A 90 -7.70 14.25 1.28
N LYS A 91 -8.90 13.70 1.48
CA LYS A 91 -10.13 14.48 1.67
C LYS A 91 -10.10 15.33 2.93
N GLU A 92 -9.43 14.86 3.99
CA GLU A 92 -9.29 15.62 5.23
C GLU A 92 -8.34 16.80 5.10
N ALA A 93 -7.29 16.69 4.26
CA ALA A 93 -6.41 17.81 3.95
C ALA A 93 -7.18 18.96 3.28
N GLU A 94 -7.98 18.64 2.25
CA GLU A 94 -8.83 19.62 1.55
C GLU A 94 -9.84 20.27 2.49
N LYS A 95 -10.60 19.45 3.23
CA LYS A 95 -11.59 19.94 4.18
C LYS A 95 -10.96 20.86 5.21
N LYS A 96 -9.78 20.52 5.71
CA LYS A 96 -9.07 21.34 6.69
C LYS A 96 -8.63 22.66 6.07
N TYR A 97 -8.00 22.63 4.90
CA TYR A 97 -7.50 23.82 4.21
C TYR A 97 -8.63 24.82 3.90
N LEU A 98 -9.76 24.35 3.38
CA LEU A 98 -10.93 25.18 3.08
C LEU A 98 -11.54 25.86 4.33
N LYS A 99 -11.35 25.26 5.51
CA LYS A 99 -11.82 25.80 6.80
C LYS A 99 -10.79 26.68 7.52
N LEU A 100 -9.56 26.81 7.02
CA LEU A 100 -8.54 27.65 7.65
C LEU A 100 -8.86 29.12 7.50
N ARG A 101 -8.89 29.84 8.63
CA ARG A 101 -8.99 31.30 8.62
C ARG A 101 -7.71 31.91 8.04
N PRO A 102 -7.76 33.12 7.43
CA PRO A 102 -6.58 33.75 6.84
C PRO A 102 -5.36 33.81 7.78
N LYS A 103 -5.58 34.15 9.05
CA LYS A 103 -4.53 34.21 10.08
C LYS A 103 -3.86 32.85 10.39
N GLU A 104 -4.54 31.75 10.12
CA GLU A 104 -4.04 30.40 10.36
C GLU A 104 -3.24 29.86 9.17
N ARG A 105 -3.51 30.35 7.95
CA ARG A 105 -2.89 29.85 6.71
C ARG A 105 -1.37 29.96 6.71
N ASN A 106 -0.80 30.97 7.37
CA ASN A 106 0.66 31.14 7.47
C ASN A 106 1.36 29.96 8.18
N ASN A 107 0.61 29.12 8.90
CA ASN A 107 1.13 27.93 9.58
C ASN A 107 0.91 26.64 8.79
N TYR A 108 0.36 26.72 7.58
CA TYR A 108 0.07 25.56 6.73
C TYR A 108 0.52 25.79 5.29
N GLN A 109 0.95 24.72 4.64
CA GLN A 109 1.22 24.70 3.20
C GLN A 109 0.36 23.59 2.58
N PHE A 110 -0.39 23.91 1.53
CA PHE A 110 -1.28 22.98 0.85
C PHE A 110 -0.78 22.72 -0.56
N PHE A 111 -0.77 21.45 -0.97
CA PHE A 111 -0.45 20.98 -2.31
C PHE A 111 -1.58 20.10 -2.82
#